data_AF-A0A7X1TZX7-F1
#
_entry.id   AF-A0A7X1TZX7-F1
#
_cell.length_a   1.000
_cell.length_b   1.000
_cell.length_c   1.000
_cell.angle_alpha   90.00
_cell.angle_beta   90.00
_cell.angle_gamma   90.00
#
_symmetry.space_group_name_H-M   'P 1'
#
loop_
_entity.id
_entity.type
_entity.pdbx_description
1 polymer ?
#
loop_
_entity_poly.entity_id
_entity_poly.type
_entity_poly.pdbx_seq_one_letter_code
_entity_poly.pdbx_strand_id
1 'polypeptide(L)'
;MPTQFETTLSEASQRILDASIVVVSNMSQSQHIENETLWEIQTEVVWTLLGSLMRGIYSGEGGGPDARNAIQDELVPILVNDMLDSGFDWPPNSEDLRAVQYQSLLQWFDQTESDNANTIRYMSPQTAFFQMMLDGSIPEDSLVGRLCRRVARATDEMGNSELIQSLFLQAAESHMKADIYGLTEALIEAEKTRQA
;
A
#
# COMPACT_ATOMS: atom_id res chain seq x y z
N MET A 1 25.06 8.05 -12.77
CA MET A 1 24.67 6.68 -12.37
C MET A 1 23.76 6.83 -11.17
N PRO A 2 22.67 6.06 -11.06
CA PRO A 2 21.78 6.15 -9.91
C PRO A 2 22.51 5.78 -8.63
N THR A 3 22.14 6.41 -7.52
CA THR A 3 22.65 6.06 -6.18
C THR A 3 22.08 4.72 -5.71
N GLN A 4 22.68 4.11 -4.69
CA GLN A 4 22.12 2.91 -4.05
C GLN A 4 20.70 3.17 -3.53
N PHE A 5 20.46 4.34 -2.94
CA PHE A 5 19.14 4.76 -2.45
C PHE A 5 18.12 4.87 -3.58
N GLU A 6 18.46 5.55 -4.69
CA GLU A 6 17.59 5.65 -5.87
C GLU A 6 17.26 4.27 -6.48
N THR A 7 18.24 3.36 -6.50
CA THR A 7 18.04 2.00 -7.00
C THR A 7 17.07 1.22 -6.09
N THR A 8 17.27 1.27 -4.78
CA THR A 8 16.39 0.60 -3.80
C THR A 8 14.98 1.21 -3.78
N LEU A 9 14.84 2.53 -3.97
CA LEU A 9 13.55 3.19 -4.11
C LEU A 9 12.79 2.69 -5.35
N SER A 10 13.46 2.59 -6.50
CA SER A 10 12.85 2.10 -7.74
C SER A 10 12.42 0.63 -7.61
N GLU A 11 13.24 -0.22 -6.98
CA GLU A 11 12.89 -1.62 -6.71
C GLU A 11 11.69 -1.74 -5.75
N ALA A 12 11.65 -0.89 -4.71
CA ALA A 12 10.53 -0.83 -3.78
C ALA A 12 9.24 -0.38 -4.47
N SER A 13 9.30 0.66 -5.32
CA SER A 13 8.16 1.13 -6.12
C SER A 13 7.61 0.00 -6.97
N GLN A 14 8.48 -0.64 -7.76
CA GLN A 14 8.06 -1.70 -8.69
C GLN A 14 7.42 -2.88 -7.95
N ARG A 15 8.00 -3.33 -6.83
CA ARG A 15 7.43 -4.44 -6.06
C ARG A 15 6.06 -4.12 -5.45
N ILE A 16 5.89 -2.90 -4.93
CA ILE A 16 4.61 -2.45 -4.38
C ILE A 16 3.58 -2.36 -5.52
N LEU A 17 3.96 -1.82 -6.67
CA LEU A 17 3.10 -1.71 -7.82
C LEU A 17 2.68 -3.07 -8.36
N ASP A 18 3.63 -3.98 -8.59
CA ASP A 18 3.36 -5.34 -9.08
C ASP A 18 2.41 -6.08 -8.14
N ALA A 19 2.63 -5.97 -6.82
CA ALA A 19 1.75 -6.55 -5.82
C ALA A 19 0.34 -5.97 -5.90
N SER A 20 0.20 -4.66 -6.13
CA SER A 20 -1.11 -4.03 -6.30
C SER A 20 -1.83 -4.46 -7.57
N ILE A 21 -1.11 -4.56 -8.69
CA ILE A 21 -1.65 -4.97 -9.99
C ILE A 21 -2.16 -6.41 -9.92
N VAL A 22 -1.47 -7.30 -9.21
CA VAL A 22 -1.90 -8.69 -9.02
C VAL A 22 -3.26 -8.75 -8.33
N VAL A 23 -3.49 -7.97 -7.26
CA VAL A 23 -4.78 -7.93 -6.55
C VAL A 23 -5.89 -7.46 -7.49
N VAL A 24 -5.66 -6.33 -8.17
CA VAL A 24 -6.66 -5.72 -9.06
C VAL A 24 -6.97 -6.62 -10.26
N SER A 25 -5.96 -7.25 -10.85
CA SER A 25 -6.11 -8.17 -11.99
C SER A 25 -6.94 -9.39 -11.61
N ASN A 26 -6.65 -10.01 -10.47
CA ASN A 26 -7.41 -11.16 -9.97
C ASN A 26 -8.87 -10.79 -9.65
N MET A 27 -9.10 -9.58 -9.13
CA MET A 27 -10.45 -9.07 -8.89
C MET A 27 -11.23 -8.81 -10.19
N SER A 28 -10.59 -8.16 -11.17
CA SER A 28 -11.21 -7.89 -12.48
C SER A 28 -11.59 -9.17 -13.24
N GLN A 29 -10.86 -10.27 -13.05
CA GLN A 29 -11.13 -11.55 -13.69
C GLN A 29 -12.25 -12.34 -13.00
N SER A 30 -12.45 -12.13 -11.70
CA SER A 30 -13.44 -12.84 -10.91
C SER A 30 -14.81 -12.16 -10.88
N GLN A 31 -14.88 -10.86 -11.22
CA GLN A 31 -16.09 -10.05 -11.12
C GLN A 31 -16.16 -8.96 -12.20
N HIS A 32 -17.37 -8.53 -12.58
CA HIS A 32 -17.55 -7.33 -13.40
C HIS A 32 -17.45 -6.08 -12.52
N ILE A 33 -16.22 -5.58 -12.38
CA ILE A 33 -15.90 -4.38 -11.61
C ILE A 33 -15.59 -3.25 -12.60
N GLU A 34 -16.15 -2.07 -12.37
CA GLU A 34 -15.87 -0.88 -13.18
C GLU A 34 -14.44 -0.38 -12.97
N ASN A 35 -13.86 0.29 -13.98
CA ASN A 35 -12.48 0.79 -13.91
C ASN A 35 -12.26 1.78 -12.76
N GLU A 36 -13.26 2.58 -12.40
CA GLU A 36 -13.17 3.52 -11.27
C GLU A 36 -13.00 2.76 -9.95
N THR A 37 -13.79 1.71 -9.76
CA THR A 37 -13.71 0.84 -8.59
C THR A 37 -12.39 0.06 -8.53
N LEU A 38 -11.89 -0.43 -9.67
CA LEU A 38 -10.57 -1.08 -9.74
C LEU A 38 -9.43 -0.11 -9.37
N TRP A 39 -9.53 1.17 -9.76
CA TRP A 39 -8.59 2.21 -9.36
C TRP A 39 -8.62 2.45 -7.86
N GLU A 40 -9.80 2.58 -7.27
CA GLU A 40 -9.97 2.73 -5.83
C GLU A 40 -9.38 1.54 -5.07
N ILE A 41 -9.64 0.31 -5.54
CA ILE A 41 -9.04 -0.91 -4.98
C ILE A 41 -7.51 -0.86 -5.08
N GLN A 42 -6.94 -0.56 -6.25
CA GLN A 42 -5.49 -0.52 -6.42
C GLN A 42 -4.84 0.49 -5.47
N THR A 43 -5.46 1.67 -5.40
CA THR A 43 -5.03 2.77 -4.54
C THR A 43 -5.04 2.36 -3.08
N GLU A 44 -6.10 1.72 -2.61
CA GLU A 44 -6.18 1.20 -1.23
C GLU A 44 -5.16 0.08 -0.94
N VAL A 45 -4.86 -0.78 -1.93
CA VAL A 45 -3.83 -1.83 -1.78
C VAL A 45 -2.45 -1.19 -1.67
N VAL A 46 -2.11 -0.24 -2.54
CA VAL A 46 -0.84 0.51 -2.47
C VAL A 46 -0.73 1.25 -1.15
N TRP A 47 -1.82 1.86 -0.65
CA TRP A 47 -1.86 2.51 0.66
C TRP A 47 -1.54 1.54 1.80
N THR A 48 -2.12 0.34 1.75
CA THR A 48 -1.90 -0.70 2.76
C THR A 48 -0.46 -1.19 2.78
N LEU A 49 0.14 -1.38 1.59
CA LEU A 49 1.54 -1.79 1.42
C LEU A 49 2.49 -0.71 1.93
N LEU A 50 2.29 0.55 1.51
CA LEU A 50 3.09 1.68 1.97
C LEU A 50 2.95 1.91 3.46
N GLY A 51 1.74 1.87 4.01
CA GLY A 51 1.53 2.01 5.46
C GLY A 51 2.28 0.96 6.28
N SER A 52 2.42 -0.25 5.73
CA SER A 52 3.21 -1.33 6.36
C SER A 52 4.72 -1.07 6.28
N LEU A 53 5.21 -0.58 5.14
CA LEU A 53 6.60 -0.18 4.94
C LEU A 53 6.98 0.95 5.90
N MET A 54 6.15 2.00 5.97
CA MET A 54 6.35 3.13 6.87
C MET A 54 6.34 2.69 8.34
N ARG A 55 5.45 1.77 8.73
CA ARG A 55 5.44 1.22 10.09
C ARG A 55 6.76 0.55 10.46
N GLY A 56 7.36 -0.22 9.56
CA GLY A 56 8.66 -0.86 9.79
C GLY A 56 9.77 0.17 10.05
N ILE A 57 9.72 1.31 9.37
CA ILE A 57 10.64 2.44 9.58
C ILE A 57 10.46 3.06 10.97
N TYR A 58 9.22 3.15 11.46
CA TYR A 58 8.89 3.72 12.78
C TYR A 58 9.16 2.80 13.98
N SER A 59 9.09 1.47 13.82
CA SER A 59 9.05 0.55 14.97
C SER A 59 10.36 0.35 15.75
N GLY A 60 11.45 1.06 15.42
CA GLY A 60 12.45 1.39 16.44
C GLY A 60 13.92 1.00 16.20
N GLU A 61 14.36 0.54 15.02
CA GLU A 61 15.78 0.14 14.84
C GLU A 61 16.55 0.68 13.62
N GLY A 62 16.06 1.66 12.83
CA GLY A 62 17.02 2.21 11.84
C GLY A 62 16.75 3.44 11.00
N GLY A 63 15.53 3.90 10.78
CA GLY A 63 15.31 5.04 9.87
C GLY A 63 15.13 6.40 10.56
N GLY A 64 14.38 6.41 11.66
CA GLY A 64 13.96 7.67 12.30
C GLY A 64 13.08 8.54 11.39
N PRO A 65 12.76 9.77 11.83
CA PRO A 65 11.97 10.73 11.05
C PRO A 65 12.61 11.08 9.69
N ASP A 66 13.93 11.03 9.59
CA ASP A 66 14.65 11.46 8.38
C ASP A 66 14.51 10.44 7.24
N ALA A 67 14.67 9.14 7.52
CA ALA A 67 14.41 8.11 6.51
C ALA A 67 12.94 8.07 6.10
N ARG A 68 12.03 8.36 7.03
CA ARG A 68 10.60 8.50 6.74
C ARG A 68 10.36 9.64 5.76
N ASN A 69 10.91 10.83 6.02
CA ASN A 69 10.73 11.98 5.14
C ASN A 69 11.32 11.72 3.75
N ALA A 70 12.54 11.17 3.69
CA ALA A 70 13.17 10.80 2.42
C ALA A 70 12.29 9.83 1.61
N ILE A 71 11.75 8.79 2.25
CA ILE A 71 10.90 7.80 1.57
C ILE A 71 9.53 8.40 1.22
N GLN A 72 8.93 9.22 2.07
CA GLN A 72 7.66 9.88 1.77
C GLN A 72 7.79 10.89 0.60
N ASP A 73 8.89 11.64 0.58
CA ASP A 73 9.14 12.68 -0.42
C ASP A 73 9.65 12.12 -1.74
N GLU A 74 10.31 10.94 -1.73
CA GLU A 74 10.94 10.37 -2.92
C GLU A 74 10.22 9.11 -3.45
N LEU A 75 9.70 8.20 -2.60
CA LEU A 75 9.01 6.97 -3.04
C LEU A 75 7.56 7.23 -3.49
N VAL A 76 6.81 8.00 -2.70
CA VAL A 76 5.37 8.21 -2.95
C VAL A 76 5.11 8.86 -4.32
N PRO A 77 5.85 9.91 -4.75
CA PRO A 77 5.67 10.46 -6.09
C PRO A 77 5.97 9.46 -7.22
N ILE A 78 7.00 8.61 -7.06
CA ILE A 78 7.34 7.58 -8.05
C ILE A 78 6.17 6.62 -8.19
N LEU A 79 5.65 6.10 -7.07
CA LEU A 79 4.51 5.18 -7.08
C LEU A 79 3.25 5.78 -7.69
N VAL A 80 2.92 7.05 -7.40
CA VAL A 80 1.76 7.72 -8.03
C VAL A 80 1.92 7.78 -9.54
N ASN A 81 3.11 8.14 -10.01
CA ASN A 81 3.38 8.22 -11.43
C ASN A 81 3.28 6.84 -12.08
N ASP A 82 3.92 5.83 -11.50
CA ASP A 82 3.89 4.47 -12.04
C ASP A 82 2.46 3.90 -12.03
N MET A 83 1.66 4.16 -10.99
CA MET A 83 0.25 3.75 -10.93
C MET A 83 -0.59 4.40 -12.04
N LEU A 84 -0.42 5.70 -12.27
CA LEU A 84 -1.12 6.41 -13.33
C LEU A 84 -0.66 6.00 -14.74
N ASP A 85 0.56 5.47 -14.87
CA ASP A 85 1.13 5.02 -16.14
C ASP A 85 0.86 3.54 -16.44
N SER A 86 0.53 2.71 -15.44
CA SER A 86 0.59 1.24 -15.55
C SER A 86 -0.73 0.50 -15.81
N GLY A 87 -1.91 1.09 -15.65
CA GLY A 87 -3.11 0.24 -15.63
C GLY A 87 -4.46 0.81 -16.02
N PHE A 88 -4.62 2.13 -16.13
CA PHE A 88 -5.93 2.70 -16.40
C PHE A 88 -5.86 3.70 -17.55
N ASP A 89 -6.50 3.35 -18.68
CA ASP A 89 -6.77 4.27 -19.79
C ASP A 89 -7.76 5.35 -19.31
N TRP A 90 -7.31 6.29 -18.49
CA TRP A 90 -8.08 7.43 -18.01
C TRP A 90 -7.67 8.70 -18.77
N PRO A 91 -8.58 9.25 -19.60
CA PRO A 91 -8.39 10.55 -20.20
C PRO A 91 -8.90 11.66 -19.27
N PRO A 92 -8.13 12.75 -19.03
CA PRO A 92 -6.71 12.94 -19.31
C PRO A 92 -5.85 12.71 -18.05
N ASN A 93 -4.81 11.89 -18.19
CA ASN A 93 -3.67 11.77 -17.28
C ASN A 93 -2.88 13.11 -17.27
N SER A 94 -3.43 14.13 -16.60
CA SER A 94 -2.88 15.49 -16.51
C SER A 94 -1.98 15.67 -15.30
N GLU A 95 -1.10 16.67 -15.33
CA GLU A 95 -0.27 17.05 -14.18
C GLU A 95 -1.12 17.41 -12.94
N ASP A 96 -2.29 18.03 -13.15
CA ASP A 96 -3.22 18.37 -12.07
C ASP A 96 -3.78 17.11 -11.38
N LEU A 97 -4.13 16.07 -12.16
CA LEU A 97 -4.62 14.81 -11.59
C LEU A 97 -3.53 14.11 -10.78
N ARG A 98 -2.28 14.10 -11.28
CA ARG A 98 -1.11 13.57 -10.56
C ARG A 98 -0.93 14.27 -9.22
N ALA A 99 -0.98 15.61 -9.22
CA ALA A 99 -0.86 16.40 -8.01
C ALA A 99 -2.00 16.12 -7.01
N VAL A 100 -3.24 16.00 -7.47
CA VAL A 100 -4.39 15.69 -6.61
C VAL A 100 -4.27 14.29 -5.99
N GLN A 101 -3.89 13.27 -6.77
CA GLN A 101 -3.72 11.91 -6.26
C GLN A 101 -2.57 11.81 -5.26
N TYR A 102 -1.44 12.47 -5.55
CA TYR A 102 -0.33 12.59 -4.61
C TYR A 102 -0.75 13.26 -3.30
N GLN A 103 -1.49 14.38 -3.36
CA GLN A 103 -1.99 15.06 -2.15
C GLN A 103 -3.00 14.20 -1.37
N SER A 104 -3.87 13.46 -2.05
CA SER A 104 -4.79 12.52 -1.41
C SER A 104 -4.05 11.40 -0.66
N LEU A 105 -2.97 10.90 -1.26
CA LEU A 105 -2.05 9.93 -0.65
C LEU A 105 -1.39 10.49 0.60
N LEU A 106 -0.79 11.68 0.50
CA LEU A 106 -0.11 12.35 1.63
C LEU A 106 -1.07 12.66 2.78
N GLN A 107 -2.24 13.25 2.50
CA GLN A 107 -3.24 13.55 3.53
C GLN A 107 -3.67 12.32 4.30
N TRP A 108 -3.68 11.14 3.67
CA TRP A 108 -3.98 9.90 4.36
C TRP A 108 -2.86 9.47 5.30
N PHE A 109 -1.59 9.60 4.90
CA PHE A 109 -0.46 9.40 5.81
C PHE A 109 -0.55 10.34 7.01
N ASP A 110 -0.84 11.61 6.77
CA ASP A 110 -0.96 12.63 7.81
C ASP A 110 -2.18 12.44 8.72
N GLN A 111 -3.33 11.96 8.19
CA GLN A 111 -4.50 11.61 9.02
C GLN A 111 -4.20 10.41 9.89
N THR A 112 -3.52 9.41 9.32
CA THR A 112 -3.03 8.23 10.02
C THR A 112 -1.97 8.59 11.07
N GLU A 113 -1.26 9.70 10.85
CA GLU A 113 -0.33 10.33 11.80
C GLU A 113 -1.07 11.22 12.84
N SER A 114 -2.18 11.87 12.50
CA SER A 114 -2.98 12.61 13.49
C SER A 114 -3.69 11.65 14.47
N ASP A 115 -4.01 10.43 14.01
CA ASP A 115 -4.46 9.28 14.80
C ASP A 115 -3.28 8.43 15.35
N ASN A 116 -2.06 9.00 15.40
CA ASN A 116 -0.74 8.36 15.61
C ASN A 116 -0.61 7.32 16.73
N ALA A 117 -1.54 7.25 17.67
CA ALA A 117 -1.52 6.22 18.70
C ALA A 117 -2.00 4.84 18.21
N ASN A 118 -2.74 4.76 17.09
CA ASN A 118 -3.45 3.55 16.68
C ASN A 118 -2.89 2.84 15.44
N THR A 119 -2.16 3.52 14.56
CA THR A 119 -1.68 2.89 13.32
C THR A 119 -0.61 1.83 13.57
N ILE A 120 0.24 2.06 14.56
CA ILE A 120 1.21 1.10 15.08
C ILE A 120 0.51 -0.07 15.79
N ARG A 121 -0.75 0.10 16.25
CA ARG A 121 -1.55 -0.94 16.89
C ARG A 121 -2.27 -1.85 15.91
N TYR A 122 -2.41 -1.45 14.65
CA TYR A 122 -3.03 -2.34 13.67
C TYR A 122 -2.21 -3.60 13.50
N MET A 123 -2.93 -4.71 13.42
CA MET A 123 -2.35 -6.01 13.14
C MET A 123 -1.65 -5.99 11.78
N SER A 124 -0.45 -6.58 11.69
CA SER A 124 0.25 -6.71 10.41
C SER A 124 -0.56 -7.62 9.48
N PRO A 125 -0.43 -7.45 8.15
CA PRO A 125 -1.09 -8.33 7.18
C PRO A 125 -0.80 -9.82 7.39
N GLN A 126 0.43 -10.18 7.81
CA GLN A 126 0.80 -11.56 8.13
C GLN A 126 0.02 -12.08 9.34
N THR A 127 -0.02 -11.32 10.44
CA THR A 127 -0.75 -11.72 11.64
C THR A 127 -2.25 -11.79 11.36
N ALA A 128 -2.78 -10.87 10.56
CA ALA A 128 -4.18 -10.86 10.16
C ALA A 128 -4.55 -12.08 9.31
N PHE A 129 -3.68 -12.45 8.37
CA PHE A 129 -3.84 -13.66 7.57
C PHE A 129 -3.88 -14.93 8.42
N PHE A 130 -2.92 -15.07 9.34
CA PHE A 130 -2.91 -16.21 10.26
C PHE A 130 -4.16 -16.27 11.13
N GLN A 131 -4.63 -15.13 11.62
CA GLN A 131 -5.84 -15.09 12.42
C GLN A 131 -7.08 -15.49 11.61
N MET A 132 -7.26 -14.94 10.40
CA MET A 132 -8.36 -15.34 9.52
C MET A 132 -8.33 -16.83 9.21
N MET A 133 -7.15 -17.42 8.99
CA MET A 133 -7.02 -18.87 8.77
C MET A 133 -7.41 -19.72 9.99
N LEU A 134 -7.32 -19.15 11.20
CA LEU A 134 -7.67 -19.83 12.45
C LEU A 134 -9.15 -19.69 12.81
N ASP A 135 -9.72 -18.49 12.68
CA ASP A 135 -11.06 -18.17 13.17
C ASP A 135 -12.10 -17.91 12.06
N GLY A 136 -11.68 -17.86 10.80
CA GLY A 136 -12.54 -17.62 9.63
C GLY A 136 -13.06 -16.18 9.53
N SER A 137 -12.60 -15.27 10.38
CA SER A 137 -13.05 -13.89 10.46
C SER A 137 -11.96 -12.92 10.01
N ILE A 138 -12.35 -11.83 9.36
CA ILE A 138 -11.40 -10.78 8.96
C ILE A 138 -11.16 -9.89 10.19
N PRO A 139 -9.91 -9.77 10.69
CA PRO A 139 -9.61 -8.89 11.80
C PRO A 139 -9.81 -7.44 11.36
N GLU A 140 -10.86 -6.80 11.88
CA GLU A 140 -11.24 -5.44 11.52
C GLU A 140 -10.17 -4.40 11.89
N ASP A 141 -9.36 -4.70 12.90
CA ASP A 141 -8.23 -3.94 13.41
C ASP A 141 -6.90 -4.32 12.73
N SER A 142 -6.97 -4.84 11.50
CA SER A 142 -5.80 -5.03 10.64
C SER A 142 -5.74 -4.02 9.49
N LEU A 143 -4.54 -3.80 8.95
CA LEU A 143 -4.35 -2.97 7.76
C LEU A 143 -5.15 -3.52 6.56
N VAL A 144 -5.18 -4.86 6.40
CA VAL A 144 -5.96 -5.54 5.36
C VAL A 144 -7.46 -5.48 5.64
N GLY A 145 -7.88 -5.51 6.91
CA GLY A 145 -9.28 -5.34 7.32
C GLY A 145 -9.82 -3.93 7.02
N ARG A 146 -8.98 -2.89 7.14
CA ARG A 146 -9.33 -1.53 6.67
C ARG A 146 -9.48 -1.48 5.16
N LEU A 147 -8.53 -2.05 4.40
CA LEU A 147 -8.62 -2.19 2.94
C LEU A 147 -9.96 -2.82 2.55
N CYS A 148 -10.31 -3.94 3.19
CA CYS A 148 -11.55 -4.65 2.92
C CYS A 148 -12.80 -3.79 3.18
N ARG A 149 -12.82 -3.01 4.27
CA ARG A 149 -13.93 -2.09 4.56
C ARG A 149 -14.02 -0.92 3.60
N ARG A 150 -12.88 -0.39 3.15
CA ARG A 150 -12.86 0.76 2.23
C ARG A 150 -13.27 0.33 0.83
N VAL A 151 -12.79 -0.82 0.35
CA VAL A 151 -13.26 -1.41 -0.89
C VAL A 151 -14.74 -1.76 -0.82
N ALA A 152 -15.21 -2.40 0.26
CA ALA A 152 -16.62 -2.72 0.42
C ALA A 152 -17.55 -1.49 0.41
N ARG A 153 -17.05 -0.33 0.85
CA ARG A 153 -17.77 0.95 0.77
C ARG A 153 -17.72 1.53 -0.64
N ALA A 154 -16.55 1.51 -1.27
CA ALA A 154 -16.32 1.97 -2.63
C ALA A 154 -17.19 1.23 -3.66
N THR A 155 -17.43 -0.07 -3.43
CA THR A 155 -18.19 -0.92 -4.35
C THR A 155 -19.69 -0.96 -4.06
N ASP A 156 -20.19 -0.34 -2.98
CA ASP A 156 -21.55 -0.58 -2.41
C ASP A 156 -21.84 -2.06 -2.09
N GLU A 157 -20.79 -2.90 -2.02
CA GLU A 157 -20.88 -4.34 -1.77
C GLU A 157 -20.63 -4.66 -0.29
N MET A 158 -21.06 -3.79 0.63
CA MET A 158 -20.90 -4.03 2.08
C MET A 158 -21.54 -5.34 2.56
N GLY A 159 -22.52 -5.87 1.81
CA GLY A 159 -23.14 -7.17 2.05
C GLY A 159 -22.44 -8.38 1.41
N ASN A 160 -21.43 -8.16 0.56
CA ASN A 160 -20.79 -9.22 -0.23
C ASN A 160 -19.56 -9.79 0.49
N SER A 161 -19.83 -10.65 1.47
CA SER A 161 -18.77 -11.27 2.28
C SER A 161 -17.75 -12.07 1.45
N GLU A 162 -18.15 -12.65 0.32
CA GLU A 162 -17.26 -13.41 -0.56
C GLU A 162 -16.23 -12.51 -1.26
N LEU A 163 -16.67 -11.36 -1.80
CA LEU A 163 -15.78 -10.36 -2.38
C LEU A 163 -14.78 -9.84 -1.34
N ILE A 164 -15.26 -9.50 -0.15
CA ILE A 164 -14.43 -8.96 0.94
C ILE A 164 -13.38 -10.00 1.38
N GLN A 165 -13.76 -11.28 1.54
CA GLN A 165 -12.82 -12.36 1.86
C GLN A 165 -11.82 -12.61 0.74
N SER A 166 -12.25 -12.58 -0.52
CA SER A 166 -11.35 -12.76 -1.67
C SER A 166 -10.31 -11.64 -1.75
N LEU A 167 -10.74 -10.38 -1.61
CA LEU A 167 -9.84 -9.23 -1.53
C LEU A 167 -8.87 -9.36 -0.35
N PHE A 168 -9.36 -9.76 0.83
CA PHE A 168 -8.51 -9.94 1.99
C PHE A 168 -7.38 -10.93 1.71
N LEU A 169 -7.71 -12.12 1.20
CA LEU A 169 -6.74 -13.16 0.93
C LEU A 169 -5.73 -12.71 -0.12
N GLN A 170 -6.19 -12.11 -1.22
CA GLN A 170 -5.32 -11.62 -2.29
C GLN A 170 -4.39 -10.50 -1.82
N ALA A 171 -4.90 -9.56 -1.03
CA ALA A 171 -4.10 -8.46 -0.49
C ALA A 171 -3.08 -8.95 0.55
N ALA A 172 -3.46 -9.88 1.43
CA ALA A 172 -2.54 -10.48 2.39
C ALA A 172 -1.43 -11.30 1.70
N GLU A 173 -1.78 -12.11 0.70
CA GLU A 173 -0.80 -12.85 -0.10
C GLU A 173 0.15 -11.93 -0.88
N SER A 174 -0.40 -10.87 -1.48
CA SER A 174 0.40 -9.90 -2.23
C SER A 174 1.35 -9.14 -1.31
N HIS A 175 0.93 -8.84 -0.08
CA HIS A 175 1.79 -8.27 0.96
C HIS A 175 2.96 -9.17 1.32
N MET A 176 2.70 -10.48 1.49
CA MET A 176 3.75 -11.46 1.77
C MET A 176 4.72 -11.61 0.58
N LYS A 177 4.21 -11.60 -0.67
CA LYS A 177 5.03 -11.71 -1.88
C LYS A 177 5.87 -10.46 -2.16
N ALA A 178 5.37 -9.28 -1.82
CA ALA A 178 6.09 -8.01 -1.99
C ALA A 178 7.33 -7.90 -1.09
N ASP A 179 7.44 -8.75 -0.06
CA ASP A 179 8.55 -8.74 0.90
C ASP A 179 8.77 -7.33 1.51
N ILE A 180 7.68 -6.75 2.01
CA ILE A 180 7.67 -5.39 2.58
C ILE A 180 8.69 -5.26 3.73
N TYR A 181 8.89 -6.33 4.49
CA TYR A 181 9.88 -6.33 5.57
C TYR A 181 11.31 -6.22 5.03
N GLY A 182 11.70 -7.06 4.04
CA GLY A 182 13.01 -6.95 3.39
C GLY A 182 13.22 -5.59 2.70
N LEU A 183 12.18 -5.04 2.08
CA LEU A 183 12.22 -3.68 1.50
C LEU A 183 12.46 -2.60 2.55
N THR A 184 11.84 -2.72 3.72
CA THR A 184 12.02 -1.79 4.84
C THR A 184 13.48 -1.78 5.29
N GLU A 185 14.07 -2.96 5.52
CA GLU A 185 15.48 -3.07 5.93
C GLU A 185 16.44 -2.50 4.87
N ALA A 186 16.21 -2.79 3.59
CA ALA A 186 17.03 -2.30 2.49
C ALA A 186 16.99 -0.77 2.36
N LEU A 187 15.80 -0.17 2.46
CA LEU A 187 15.64 1.29 2.37
C LEU A 187 16.29 2.01 3.56
N ILE A 188 16.15 1.46 4.76
CA ILE A 188 16.83 1.98 5.95
C ILE A 188 18.35 1.99 5.77
N GLU A 189 18.92 0.89 5.27
CA GLU A 189 20.37 0.77 5.09
C GLU A 189 20.89 1.69 3.97
N ALA A 190 20.15 1.80 2.88
CA ALA A 190 20.48 2.69 1.78
C ALA A 190 20.44 4.16 2.22
N GLU A 191 19.48 4.55 3.06
CA GLU A 191 19.40 5.90 3.61
C GLU A 191 20.56 6.21 4.56
N LYS A 192 20.90 5.28 5.46
CA LYS A 192 22.07 5.43 6.35
C LYS A 192 23.35 5.67 5.54
N THR A 193 23.52 4.94 4.44
CA THR A 193 24.67 5.09 3.55
C THR A 193 24.67 6.45 2.86
N ARG A 194 23.50 6.99 2.49
CA ARG A 194 23.35 8.32 1.86
C ARG A 194 23.75 9.46 2.80
N GLN A 195 23.53 9.29 4.11
CA GLN A 195 23.81 10.30 5.13
C GLN A 195 25.26 10.30 5.65
N ALA A 196 26.04 9.25 5.35
CA ALA A 196 27.43 9.05 5.83
C ALA A 196 28.48 9.70 4.92
#